data_AF-A0A8T0Y3Y3-F1
#
_entry.id   AF-A0A8T0Y3Y3-F1
#
_cell.length_a   1.000
_cell.length_b   1.000
_cell.length_c   1.000
_cell.angle_alpha   90.00
_cell.angle_beta   90.00
_cell.angle_gamma   90.00
#
_symmetry.space_group_name_H-M   'P 1'
#
loop_
_entity.id
_entity.type
_entity.pdbx_description
1 polymer ?
#
loop_
_entity_poly.entity_id
_entity_poly.type
_entity_poly.pdbx_seq_one_letter_code
_entity_poly.pdbx_strand_id
1 'polypeptide(L)'
;MTPIFKNVLIDCTNESIIGKRMFDYNEARKQSRAKSARKLIGSYFGEKVLIYTPLLKWYLSHGMEITKIYCFIKASSHKAFAPFMEAVSNARREDDVDKSKAMITEMMKLVGNSAFGRSDMDMSKHKEVKYESNDKAIKRKIEHFTFHGLEELNGACEITMKKRRLNNKNPIHLSIAIYQLAKLRMLQFYYDCIDFYFDRSDFQYQEMDTDSAYIAFSCEKPFQDCIKPELREHFQEHKYDWFPRDYNTDVAKFDRRTPGLFKDEWSGQSFRKGCTAGSWSK
;
A
#
# COMPACT_ATOMS: atom_id res chain seq x y z
N MET A 1 7.11 14.47 1.65
CA MET A 1 6.94 13.01 1.43
C MET A 1 7.00 12.71 -0.06
N THR A 2 7.87 11.83 -0.53
CA THR A 2 7.97 11.55 -1.98
C THR A 2 6.71 10.87 -2.52
N PRO A 3 6.07 11.41 -3.57
CA PRO A 3 4.78 10.90 -4.05
C PRO A 3 4.91 9.73 -5.02
N ILE A 4 6.04 9.46 -5.67
CA ILE A 4 6.18 8.34 -6.63
C ILE A 4 6.92 7.17 -5.99
N PHE A 5 6.40 5.95 -6.15
CA PHE A 5 7.14 4.73 -5.79
C PHE A 5 7.63 4.05 -7.05
N LYS A 6 8.91 3.70 -7.09
CA LYS A 6 9.50 3.01 -8.23
C LYS A 6 10.41 1.87 -7.77
N ASN A 7 10.29 0.75 -8.45
CA ASN A 7 11.21 -0.37 -8.29
C ASN A 7 12.37 -0.16 -9.25
N VAL A 8 13.57 0.11 -8.73
CA VAL A 8 14.78 0.43 -9.51
C VAL A 8 15.98 -0.36 -9.01
N LEU A 9 16.94 -0.60 -9.90
CA LEU A 9 18.23 -1.16 -9.49
C LEU A 9 19.01 -0.07 -8.76
N ILE A 10 19.33 -0.31 -7.49
CA ILE A 10 20.25 0.54 -6.73
C ILE A 10 21.62 -0.10 -6.83
N ASP A 11 22.51 0.53 -7.59
CA ASP A 11 23.91 0.14 -7.67
C ASP A 11 24.69 0.79 -6.53
N CYS A 12 25.02 -0.02 -5.52
CA CYS A 12 25.72 0.42 -4.33
C CYS A 12 27.21 0.73 -4.58
N THR A 13 27.69 0.53 -5.80
CA THR A 13 29.05 0.87 -6.24
C THR A 13 29.12 2.18 -7.03
N ASN A 14 27.97 2.82 -7.27
CA ASN A 14 27.90 4.08 -7.99
C ASN A 14 27.59 5.22 -7.02
N GLU A 15 28.59 6.09 -6.78
CA GLU A 15 28.48 7.23 -5.88
C GLU A 15 27.31 8.17 -6.24
N SER A 16 27.03 8.36 -7.53
CA SER A 16 25.94 9.24 -7.98
C SER A 16 24.54 8.75 -7.60
N ILE A 17 24.40 7.45 -7.27
CA ILE A 17 23.11 6.83 -6.95
C ILE A 17 22.84 6.84 -5.44
N ILE A 18 23.84 6.49 -4.62
CA ILE A 18 23.67 6.37 -3.16
C ILE A 18 24.24 7.56 -2.38
N GLY A 19 24.93 8.47 -3.06
CA GLY A 19 25.62 9.60 -2.46
C GLY A 19 26.94 9.20 -1.80
N LYS A 20 27.86 10.17 -1.74
CA LYS A 20 29.22 10.01 -1.21
C LYS A 20 29.29 9.29 0.13
N ARG A 21 28.50 9.73 1.11
CA ARG A 21 28.50 9.15 2.46
C ARG A 21 28.18 7.66 2.48
N MET A 22 27.16 7.22 1.74
CA MET A 22 26.77 5.81 1.70
C MET A 22 27.75 4.99 0.88
N PHE A 23 28.33 5.60 -0.17
CA PHE A 23 29.38 4.98 -0.97
C PHE A 23 30.63 4.69 -0.13
N ASP A 24 31.15 5.70 0.58
CA ASP A 24 32.30 5.56 1.47
C ASP A 24 32.03 4.50 2.57
N TYR A 25 30.84 4.53 3.16
CA TYR A 25 30.41 3.53 4.14
C TYR A 25 30.35 2.12 3.55
N ASN A 26 29.88 1.96 2.32
CA ASN A 26 29.84 0.66 1.64
C ASN A 26 31.26 0.17 1.35
N GLU A 27 32.12 1.03 0.79
CA GLU A 27 33.51 0.70 0.45
C GLU A 27 34.31 0.22 1.68
N ALA A 28 34.10 0.87 2.83
CA ALA A 28 34.73 0.52 4.11
C ALA A 28 34.39 -0.91 4.59
N ARG A 29 33.26 -1.50 4.16
CA ARG A 29 32.85 -2.86 4.53
C ARG A 29 33.59 -3.96 3.77
N LYS A 30 34.45 -3.62 2.79
CA LYS A 30 35.28 -4.57 2.02
C LYS A 30 34.50 -5.83 1.55
N GLN A 31 34.74 -6.99 2.16
CA GLN A 31 34.11 -8.27 1.79
C GLN A 31 32.61 -8.31 2.12
N SER A 32 32.12 -7.45 3.01
CA SER A 32 30.71 -7.35 3.41
C SER A 32 30.00 -6.14 2.78
N ARG A 33 30.47 -5.71 1.60
CA ARG A 33 29.82 -4.68 0.77
C ARG A 33 28.40 -5.11 0.39
N ALA A 34 27.48 -4.16 0.46
CA ALA A 34 26.15 -4.30 -0.08
C ALA A 34 26.25 -4.45 -1.61
N LYS A 35 25.61 -5.50 -2.13
CA LYS A 35 25.51 -5.74 -3.57
C LYS A 35 24.38 -4.93 -4.16
N SER A 36 24.50 -4.65 -5.45
CA SER A 36 23.46 -3.99 -6.23
C SER A 36 22.19 -4.84 -6.21
N ALA A 37 21.05 -4.22 -5.92
CA ALA A 37 19.79 -4.92 -5.75
C ALA A 37 18.64 -4.03 -6.22
N ARG A 38 17.55 -4.66 -6.69
CA ARG A 38 16.33 -3.91 -6.97
C ARG A 38 15.65 -3.54 -5.66
N LYS A 39 15.34 -2.26 -5.49
CA LYS A 39 14.67 -1.72 -4.32
C LYS A 39 13.47 -0.89 -4.73
N LEU A 40 12.41 -0.99 -3.94
CA LEU A 40 11.28 -0.06 -4.01
C LEU A 40 11.68 1.21 -3.26
N ILE A 41 11.66 2.35 -3.93
CA ILE A 41 12.02 3.64 -3.34
C ILE A 41 10.94 4.69 -3.60
N GLY A 42 10.87 5.66 -2.70
CA GLY A 42 10.18 6.93 -2.92
C GLY A 42 10.99 7.86 -3.84
N SER A 43 10.30 8.61 -4.70
CA SER A 43 10.90 9.51 -5.69
C SER A 43 9.97 10.68 -6.00
N TYR A 44 10.53 11.81 -6.43
CA TYR A 44 9.77 12.95 -6.98
C TYR A 44 9.60 12.88 -8.51
N PHE A 45 10.25 11.92 -9.16
CA PHE A 45 10.14 11.67 -10.60
C PHE A 45 9.93 10.18 -10.89
N GLY A 46 9.32 9.88 -12.03
CA GLY A 46 9.10 8.52 -12.50
C GLY A 46 9.05 8.46 -14.02
N GLU A 47 9.46 7.33 -14.59
CA GLU A 47 9.37 7.07 -16.03
C GLU A 47 8.40 5.91 -16.27
N LYS A 48 7.55 6.02 -17.29
CA LYS A 48 6.61 4.96 -17.73
C LYS A 48 5.78 4.38 -16.57
N VAL A 49 5.28 5.27 -15.71
CA VAL A 49 4.39 4.90 -14.60
C VAL A 49 2.95 4.99 -15.09
N LEU A 50 2.17 3.93 -14.90
CA LEU A 50 0.72 3.98 -15.09
C LEU A 50 0.08 4.69 -13.90
N ILE A 51 -0.58 5.82 -14.14
CA ILE A 51 -1.19 6.65 -13.09
C ILE A 51 -2.70 6.75 -13.33
N TYR A 52 -3.48 6.50 -12.29
CA TYR A 52 -4.93 6.61 -12.29
C TYR A 52 -5.34 8.08 -12.24
N THR A 53 -6.40 8.44 -12.97
CA THR A 53 -6.78 9.84 -13.22
C THR A 53 -6.90 10.71 -11.96
N PRO A 54 -7.53 10.28 -10.85
CA PRO A 54 -7.62 11.08 -9.63
C PRO A 54 -6.25 11.40 -9.02
N LEU A 55 -5.35 10.42 -8.97
CA LEU A 55 -3.99 10.61 -8.44
C LEU A 55 -3.19 11.53 -9.36
N LEU A 56 -3.34 11.39 -10.68
CA LEU A 56 -2.69 12.28 -11.64
C LEU A 56 -3.15 13.73 -11.49
N LYS A 57 -4.46 13.96 -11.36
CA LYS A 57 -5.01 15.30 -11.14
C LYS A 57 -4.44 15.95 -9.88
N TRP A 58 -4.35 15.17 -8.79
CA TRP A 58 -3.77 15.63 -7.54
C TRP A 58 -2.26 15.93 -7.69
N TYR A 59 -1.50 15.11 -8.41
CA TYR A 59 -0.10 15.41 -8.72
C TYR A 59 0.08 16.73 -9.47
N LEU A 60 -0.75 16.97 -10.50
CA LEU A 60 -0.70 18.21 -11.27
C LEU A 60 -1.04 19.43 -10.41
N SER A 61 -2.03 19.33 -9.52
CA SER A 61 -2.38 20.44 -8.61
C SER A 61 -1.29 20.74 -7.58
N HIS A 62 -0.40 19.77 -7.31
CA HIS A 62 0.74 19.91 -6.40
C HIS A 62 2.06 20.18 -7.13
N GLY A 63 1.99 20.66 -8.39
CA GLY A 63 3.15 21.14 -9.15
C GLY A 63 3.97 20.05 -9.83
N MET A 64 3.48 18.81 -9.91
CA MET A 64 4.14 17.80 -10.75
C MET A 64 3.85 18.05 -12.22
N GLU A 65 4.85 17.81 -13.07
CA GLU A 65 4.76 18.04 -14.51
C GLU A 65 4.80 16.72 -15.29
N ILE A 66 3.97 16.62 -16.33
CA ILE A 66 4.01 15.50 -17.26
C ILE A 66 4.97 15.85 -18.38
N THR A 67 6.11 15.15 -18.43
CA THR A 67 7.11 15.35 -19.49
C THR A 67 6.81 14.57 -20.76
N LYS A 68 6.19 13.38 -20.64
CA LYS A 68 5.88 12.51 -21.78
C LYS A 68 4.69 11.60 -21.50
N ILE A 69 3.83 11.45 -22.51
CA ILE A 69 2.67 10.55 -22.47
C ILE A 69 2.89 9.42 -23.48
N TYR A 70 2.61 8.18 -23.04
CA TYR A 70 2.84 6.97 -23.83
C TYR A 70 1.54 6.26 -24.23
N CYS A 71 0.54 6.27 -23.37
CA CYS A 71 -0.71 5.53 -23.57
C CYS A 71 -1.83 6.15 -22.71
N PHE A 72 -3.06 6.06 -23.22
CA PHE A 72 -4.27 6.35 -22.47
C PHE A 72 -5.15 5.11 -22.44
N ILE A 73 -5.66 4.76 -21.25
CA ILE A 73 -6.63 3.69 -21.07
C ILE A 73 -7.92 4.34 -20.58
N LYS A 74 -8.96 4.32 -21.43
CA LYS A 74 -10.28 4.81 -21.04
C LYS A 74 -10.92 3.80 -20.09
N ALA A 75 -11.34 4.27 -18.93
CA ALA A 75 -12.10 3.49 -17.96
C ALA A 75 -13.37 4.26 -17.57
N SER A 76 -14.45 3.53 -17.36
CA SER A 76 -15.71 4.07 -16.85
C SER A 76 -15.84 3.72 -15.36
N SER A 77 -16.23 4.70 -14.55
CA SER A 77 -16.47 4.48 -13.12
C SER A 77 -17.76 3.71 -12.91
N HIS A 78 -17.72 2.68 -12.08
CA HIS A 78 -18.87 1.87 -11.69
C HIS A 78 -18.80 1.51 -10.21
N LYS A 79 -19.97 1.32 -9.59
CA LYS A 79 -20.11 0.92 -8.17
C LYS A 79 -20.52 -0.55 -8.01
N ALA A 80 -20.10 -1.41 -8.93
CA ALA A 80 -20.50 -2.82 -8.95
C ALA A 80 -20.18 -3.60 -7.67
N PHE A 81 -19.15 -3.17 -6.93
CA PHE A 81 -18.73 -3.78 -5.66
C PHE A 81 -19.29 -3.08 -4.42
N ALA A 82 -20.15 -2.06 -4.55
CA ALA A 82 -20.69 -1.34 -3.39
C ALA A 82 -21.42 -2.26 -2.40
N PRO A 83 -22.32 -3.18 -2.82
CA PRO A 83 -22.99 -4.09 -1.89
C PRO A 83 -22.01 -4.99 -1.13
N PHE A 84 -20.95 -5.46 -1.82
CA PHE A 84 -19.89 -6.25 -1.20
C PHE A 84 -19.14 -5.43 -0.14
N MET A 85 -18.72 -4.21 -0.48
CA MET A 85 -17.97 -3.35 0.46
C MET A 85 -18.83 -2.90 1.64
N GLU A 86 -20.13 -2.67 1.44
CA GLU A 86 -21.09 -2.37 2.49
C GLU A 86 -21.25 -3.54 3.45
N ALA A 87 -21.36 -4.77 2.95
CA ALA A 87 -21.44 -5.96 3.78
C ALA A 87 -20.20 -6.12 4.68
N VAL A 88 -18.99 -5.95 4.13
CA VAL A 88 -17.75 -6.01 4.94
C VAL A 88 -17.70 -4.86 5.96
N SER A 89 -18.12 -3.64 5.57
CA SER A 89 -18.14 -2.48 6.48
C SER A 89 -19.11 -2.68 7.64
N ASN A 90 -20.31 -3.19 7.36
CA ASN A 90 -21.36 -3.39 8.36
C ASN A 90 -21.00 -4.51 9.33
N ALA A 91 -20.42 -5.61 8.86
CA ALA A 91 -19.91 -6.66 9.76
C ALA A 91 -18.89 -6.12 10.77
N ARG A 92 -18.01 -5.20 10.34
CA ARG A 92 -17.04 -4.54 11.25
C ARG A 92 -17.68 -3.58 12.25
N ARG A 93 -18.86 -3.04 11.95
CA ARG A 93 -19.61 -2.16 12.87
C ARG A 93 -20.39 -2.98 13.90
N GLU A 94 -20.90 -4.15 13.51
CA GLU A 94 -21.60 -5.06 14.42
C GLU A 94 -20.69 -5.64 15.50
N ASP A 95 -19.41 -5.84 15.20
CA ASP A 95 -18.39 -6.28 16.17
C ASP A 95 -18.26 -5.39 17.41
N ASP A 96 -18.30 -4.07 17.19
CA ASP A 96 -18.19 -3.08 18.26
C ASP A 96 -19.42 -3.10 19.19
N VAL A 97 -20.52 -3.75 18.77
CA VAL A 97 -21.77 -3.93 19.54
C VAL A 97 -21.79 -5.28 20.26
N ASP A 98 -21.26 -6.34 19.63
CA ASP A 98 -21.26 -7.70 20.18
C ASP A 98 -19.92 -8.42 19.94
N LYS A 99 -19.10 -8.49 21.00
CA LYS A 99 -17.78 -9.14 20.98
C LYS A 99 -17.83 -10.64 20.67
N SER A 100 -18.98 -11.30 20.76
CA SER A 100 -19.12 -12.70 20.35
C SER A 100 -18.99 -12.90 18.84
N LYS A 101 -19.12 -11.81 18.05
CA LYS A 101 -18.98 -11.81 16.59
C LYS A 101 -17.55 -11.56 16.09
N ALA A 102 -16.56 -11.46 16.97
CA ALA A 102 -15.16 -11.21 16.62
C ALA A 102 -14.61 -12.14 15.51
N MET A 103 -14.99 -13.43 15.55
CA MET A 103 -14.60 -14.40 14.52
C MET A 103 -15.18 -14.05 13.14
N ILE A 104 -16.45 -13.64 13.08
CA ILE A 104 -17.11 -13.24 11.83
C ILE A 104 -16.48 -11.96 11.28
N THR A 105 -16.12 -11.03 12.17
CA THR A 105 -15.45 -9.77 11.82
C THR A 105 -14.09 -10.01 11.16
N GLU A 106 -13.25 -10.84 11.77
CA GLU A 106 -11.94 -11.18 11.20
C GLU A 106 -12.06 -11.97 9.89
N MET A 107 -13.07 -12.85 9.78
CA MET A 107 -13.38 -13.53 8.51
C MET A 107 -13.77 -12.54 7.41
N MET A 108 -14.68 -11.59 7.70
CA MET A 108 -15.12 -10.60 6.72
C MET A 108 -13.99 -9.68 6.29
N LYS A 109 -13.14 -9.27 7.24
CA LYS A 109 -11.91 -8.52 6.95
C LYS A 109 -10.97 -9.30 6.03
N LEU A 110 -10.75 -10.58 6.30
CA LEU A 110 -9.95 -11.45 5.43
C LEU A 110 -10.57 -11.56 4.04
N VAL A 111 -11.90 -11.71 3.93
CA VAL A 111 -12.63 -11.75 2.66
C VAL A 111 -12.42 -10.45 1.86
N GLY A 112 -12.55 -9.29 2.52
CA GLY A 112 -12.31 -7.99 1.91
C GLY A 112 -10.88 -7.86 1.34
N ASN A 113 -9.88 -8.19 2.15
CA ASN A 113 -8.47 -8.12 1.73
C ASN A 113 -8.13 -9.16 0.64
N SER A 114 -8.67 -10.36 0.75
CA SER A 114 -8.42 -11.45 -0.20
C SER A 114 -9.04 -11.20 -1.56
N ALA A 115 -10.21 -10.55 -1.61
CA ALA A 115 -10.85 -10.18 -2.88
C ALA A 115 -9.93 -9.28 -3.72
N PHE A 116 -9.27 -8.32 -3.06
CA PHE A 116 -8.29 -7.45 -3.67
C PHE A 116 -7.00 -8.18 -4.06
N GLY A 117 -6.44 -9.00 -3.16
CA GLY A 117 -5.27 -9.84 -3.51
C GLY A 117 -5.55 -10.77 -4.68
N ARG A 118 -6.78 -11.26 -4.81
CA ARG A 118 -7.22 -12.08 -5.92
C ARG A 118 -7.27 -11.31 -7.25
N SER A 119 -7.70 -10.04 -7.24
CA SER A 119 -7.71 -9.23 -8.46
C SER A 119 -6.31 -8.88 -8.95
N ASP A 120 -5.30 -8.80 -8.07
CA ASP A 120 -3.91 -8.50 -8.44
C ASP A 120 -3.05 -9.75 -8.77
N MET A 121 -3.64 -10.93 -8.66
CA MET A 121 -2.89 -12.19 -8.75
C MET A 121 -2.21 -12.36 -10.12
N ASP A 122 -0.88 -12.45 -10.08
CA ASP A 122 -0.02 -12.64 -11.24
C ASP A 122 -0.08 -14.10 -11.75
N MET A 123 -1.00 -14.32 -12.69
CA MET A 123 -1.20 -15.62 -13.32
C MET A 123 0.04 -16.13 -14.07
N SER A 124 1.01 -15.27 -14.42
CA SER A 124 2.22 -15.67 -15.15
C SER A 124 3.19 -16.49 -14.29
N LYS A 125 3.12 -16.32 -12.97
CA LYS A 125 3.95 -17.07 -12.01
C LYS A 125 3.36 -18.44 -11.64
N HIS A 126 2.12 -18.72 -12.06
CA HIS A 126 1.46 -19.98 -11.74
C HIS A 126 2.12 -21.13 -12.50
N LYS A 127 2.42 -22.19 -11.76
CA LYS A 127 3.04 -23.41 -12.26
C LYS A 127 2.04 -24.56 -12.20
N GLU A 128 2.35 -25.64 -12.92
CA GLU A 128 1.65 -26.91 -12.83
C GLU A 128 2.59 -27.91 -12.20
N VAL A 129 2.11 -28.58 -11.15
CA VAL A 129 2.85 -29.64 -10.46
C VAL A 129 2.33 -30.98 -10.97
N LYS A 130 3.24 -31.88 -11.32
CA LYS A 130 2.94 -33.24 -11.76
C LYS A 130 3.81 -34.22 -11.01
N TYR A 131 3.23 -35.31 -10.53
CA TYR A 131 3.97 -36.39 -9.90
C TYR A 131 4.25 -37.48 -10.94
N GLU A 132 5.44 -38.10 -10.86
CA GLU A 132 5.84 -39.17 -11.75
C GLU A 132 6.83 -40.10 -11.06
N SER A 133 6.67 -41.41 -11.22
CA SER A 133 7.59 -42.42 -10.67
C SER A 133 8.34 -43.20 -11.74
N ASN A 134 7.94 -43.06 -13.02
CA ASN A 134 8.60 -43.75 -14.11
C ASN A 134 9.76 -42.91 -14.68
N ASP A 135 10.97 -43.44 -14.61
CA ASP A 135 12.21 -42.79 -15.10
C ASP A 135 12.11 -42.25 -16.53
N LYS A 136 11.48 -43.00 -17.46
CA LYS A 136 11.33 -42.54 -18.86
C LYS A 136 10.36 -41.37 -18.97
N ALA A 137 9.31 -41.36 -18.14
CA ALA A 137 8.36 -40.25 -18.11
C ALA A 137 8.96 -39.01 -17.42
N ILE A 138 9.79 -39.20 -16.38
CA ILE A 138 10.55 -38.15 -15.71
C ILE A 138 11.50 -37.47 -16.71
N LYS A 139 12.36 -38.23 -17.39
CA LYS A 139 13.31 -37.69 -18.39
C LYS A 139 12.60 -36.85 -19.46
N ARG A 140 11.49 -37.37 -20.01
CA ARG A 140 10.68 -36.66 -21.01
C ARG A 140 10.12 -35.33 -20.50
N LYS A 141 9.74 -35.27 -19.22
CA LYS A 141 9.21 -34.04 -18.60
C LYS A 141 10.34 -33.02 -18.31
N ILE A 142 11.54 -33.47 -17.97
CA ILE A 142 12.72 -32.61 -17.79
C ILE A 142 13.14 -31.97 -19.13
N GLU A 143 13.14 -32.74 -20.20
CA GLU A 143 13.49 -32.28 -21.56
C GLU A 143 12.45 -31.33 -22.17
N HIS A 144 11.23 -31.32 -21.61
CA HIS A 144 10.15 -30.47 -22.12
C HIS A 144 10.45 -28.99 -21.86
N PHE A 145 10.26 -28.13 -22.87
CA PHE A 145 10.59 -26.70 -22.81
C PHE A 145 9.87 -25.90 -21.71
N THR A 146 8.79 -26.44 -21.12
CA THR A 146 8.11 -25.82 -19.97
C THR A 146 8.63 -26.31 -18.62
N PHE A 147 9.65 -27.16 -18.58
CA PHE A 147 10.25 -27.61 -17.33
C PHE A 147 10.76 -26.43 -16.50
N HIS A 148 10.56 -26.50 -15.19
CA HIS A 148 11.01 -25.46 -14.26
C HIS A 148 11.84 -26.01 -13.11
N GLY A 149 11.45 -27.14 -12.54
CA GLY A 149 12.16 -27.76 -11.42
C GLY A 149 11.66 -29.17 -11.16
N LEU A 150 12.48 -29.92 -10.43
CA LEU A 150 12.18 -31.27 -9.98
C LEU A 150 12.62 -31.40 -8.53
N GLU A 151 11.81 -32.08 -7.73
CA GLU A 151 12.13 -32.47 -6.36
C GLU A 151 11.91 -33.97 -6.22
N GLU A 152 12.92 -34.69 -5.74
CA GLU A 152 12.84 -36.12 -5.52
C GLU A 152 12.06 -36.40 -4.23
N LEU A 153 11.12 -37.33 -4.33
CA LEU A 153 10.33 -37.84 -3.22
C LEU A 153 10.61 -39.33 -3.04
N ASN A 154 10.17 -39.91 -1.92
CA ASN A 154 10.33 -41.35 -1.69
C ASN A 154 9.52 -42.18 -2.70
N GLY A 155 10.18 -42.62 -3.77
CA GLY A 155 9.62 -43.45 -4.83
C GLY A 155 8.92 -42.69 -5.97
N ALA A 156 9.01 -41.36 -6.00
CA ALA A 156 8.46 -40.53 -7.07
C ALA A 156 9.24 -39.22 -7.20
N CYS A 157 8.96 -38.44 -8.25
CA CYS A 157 9.45 -37.09 -8.43
C CYS A 157 8.27 -36.13 -8.53
N GLU A 158 8.35 -35.02 -7.80
CA GLU A 158 7.52 -33.85 -8.04
C GLU A 158 8.16 -33.01 -9.14
N ILE A 159 7.43 -32.82 -10.24
CA ILE A 159 7.92 -32.07 -11.40
C ILE A 159 7.09 -30.81 -11.55
N THR A 160 7.77 -29.68 -11.41
CA THR A 160 7.18 -28.35 -11.58
C THR A 160 7.36 -27.86 -13.01
N MET A 161 6.27 -27.47 -13.65
CA MET A 161 6.22 -27.01 -15.04
C MET A 161 5.60 -25.61 -15.15
N LYS A 162 6.07 -24.82 -16.11
CA LYS A 162 5.45 -23.55 -16.52
C LYS A 162 4.19 -23.81 -17.33
N LYS A 163 3.21 -22.92 -17.23
CA LYS A 163 2.00 -22.97 -18.07
C LYS A 163 2.29 -22.43 -19.47
N ARG A 164 1.90 -23.20 -20.50
CA ARG A 164 2.06 -22.79 -21.91
C ARG A 164 1.08 -21.68 -22.32
N ARG A 165 -0.15 -21.73 -21.81
CA ARG A 165 -1.19 -20.74 -22.07
C ARG A 165 -1.65 -20.18 -20.74
N LEU A 166 -1.69 -18.85 -20.65
CA LEU A 166 -2.15 -18.12 -19.48
C LEU A 166 -3.55 -17.58 -19.78
N ASN A 167 -4.50 -17.89 -18.90
CA ASN A 167 -5.83 -17.31 -18.96
C ASN A 167 -5.94 -16.24 -17.88
N ASN A 168 -5.82 -14.98 -18.27
CA ASN A 168 -5.87 -13.86 -17.33
C ASN A 168 -7.31 -13.39 -17.14
N LYS A 169 -7.98 -13.95 -16.13
CA LYS A 169 -9.38 -13.63 -15.79
C LYS A 169 -9.50 -12.59 -14.67
N ASN A 170 -8.38 -12.19 -14.06
CA ASN A 170 -8.41 -11.33 -12.89
C ASN A 170 -8.53 -9.86 -13.33
N PRO A 171 -9.37 -9.05 -12.66
CA PRO A 171 -9.51 -7.64 -12.99
C PRO A 171 -8.36 -6.81 -12.40
N ILE A 172 -7.13 -6.98 -12.91
CA ILE A 172 -5.90 -6.34 -12.39
C ILE A 172 -6.02 -4.81 -12.32
N HIS A 173 -6.75 -4.21 -13.26
CA HIS A 173 -7.02 -2.76 -13.26
C HIS A 173 -7.72 -2.28 -11.98
N LEU A 174 -8.56 -3.11 -11.35
CA LEU A 174 -9.20 -2.81 -10.07
C LEU A 174 -8.15 -2.68 -8.97
N SER A 175 -7.19 -3.60 -8.91
CA SER A 175 -6.12 -3.57 -7.91
C SER A 175 -5.25 -2.33 -8.05
N ILE A 176 -4.89 -1.99 -9.30
CA ILE A 176 -4.13 -0.79 -9.60
C ILE A 176 -4.86 0.47 -9.12
N ALA A 177 -6.18 0.57 -9.41
CA ALA A 177 -6.98 1.71 -9.00
C ALA A 177 -7.08 1.81 -7.46
N ILE A 178 -7.37 0.71 -6.77
CA ILE A 178 -7.48 0.69 -5.30
C ILE A 178 -6.16 1.11 -4.64
N TYR A 179 -5.02 0.57 -5.05
CA TYR A 179 -3.71 0.96 -4.49
C TYR A 179 -3.41 2.44 -4.72
N GLN A 180 -3.69 2.96 -5.92
CA GLN A 180 -3.42 4.36 -6.23
C GLN A 180 -4.36 5.32 -5.50
N LEU A 181 -5.61 4.94 -5.26
CA LEU A 181 -6.56 5.73 -4.47
C LEU A 181 -6.23 5.69 -2.98
N ALA A 182 -5.82 4.54 -2.43
CA ALA A 182 -5.34 4.44 -1.06
C ALA A 182 -4.09 5.33 -0.86
N LYS A 183 -3.15 5.26 -1.81
CA LYS A 183 -1.98 6.13 -1.83
C LYS A 183 -2.33 7.61 -1.93
N LEU A 184 -3.28 7.96 -2.80
CA LEU A 184 -3.78 9.33 -2.91
C LEU A 184 -4.28 9.82 -1.56
N ARG A 185 -5.06 9.01 -0.84
CA ARG A 185 -5.58 9.38 0.47
C ARG A 185 -4.48 9.63 1.51
N MET A 186 -3.43 8.82 1.52
CA MET A 186 -2.26 9.04 2.39
C MET A 186 -1.49 10.31 2.04
N LEU A 187 -1.34 10.60 0.75
CA LEU A 187 -0.69 11.83 0.29
C LEU A 187 -1.51 13.07 0.64
N GLN A 188 -2.82 13.02 0.44
CA GLN A 188 -3.75 14.07 0.85
C GLN A 188 -3.69 14.30 2.36
N PHE A 189 -3.61 13.24 3.17
CA PHE A 189 -3.46 13.41 4.61
C PHE A 189 -2.14 14.10 4.97
N TYR A 190 -1.03 13.74 4.32
CA TYR A 190 0.25 14.40 4.59
C TYR A 190 0.29 15.86 4.13
N TYR A 191 -0.11 16.14 2.89
CA TYR A 191 0.05 17.45 2.26
C TYR A 191 -1.13 18.39 2.52
N ASP A 192 -2.36 17.89 2.39
CA ASP A 192 -3.58 18.69 2.41
C ASP A 192 -4.17 18.79 3.84
N CYS A 193 -3.66 18.00 4.78
CA CYS A 193 -4.03 18.07 6.20
C CYS A 193 -2.81 18.43 7.07
N ILE A 194 -1.82 17.55 7.22
CA ILE A 194 -0.74 17.77 8.18
C ILE A 194 0.15 18.97 7.78
N ASP A 195 0.65 19.02 6.54
CA ASP A 195 1.49 20.14 6.08
C ASP A 195 0.71 21.46 5.97
N PHE A 196 -0.57 21.37 5.64
CA PHE A 196 -1.44 22.54 5.54
C PHE A 196 -1.65 23.19 6.91
N TYR A 197 -2.10 22.43 7.93
CA TYR A 197 -2.49 22.98 9.23
C TYR A 197 -1.34 23.20 10.22
N PHE A 198 -0.19 22.55 10.03
CA PHE A 198 0.93 22.60 10.98
C PHE A 198 2.17 23.22 10.35
N ASP A 199 2.97 23.92 11.14
CA ASP A 199 4.28 24.38 10.69
C ASP A 199 5.27 23.22 10.62
N ARG A 200 6.19 23.28 9.65
CA ARG A 200 7.19 22.22 9.44
C ARG A 200 8.13 22.02 10.62
N SER A 201 8.28 23.04 11.48
CA SER A 201 9.02 22.94 12.75
C SER A 201 8.28 22.13 13.82
N ASP A 202 6.96 22.02 13.71
CA ASP A 202 6.11 21.42 14.75
C ASP A 202 5.76 19.97 14.51
N PHE A 203 6.19 19.38 13.38
CA PHE A 203 6.03 17.96 13.16
C PHE A 203 7.17 17.32 12.39
N GLN A 204 7.42 16.04 12.70
CA GLN A 204 8.32 15.19 11.94
C GLN A 204 7.62 13.89 11.60
N TYR A 205 7.50 13.62 10.30
CA TYR A 205 7.04 12.34 9.78
C TYR A 205 8.14 11.29 9.97
N GLN A 206 7.84 10.20 10.68
CA GLN A 206 8.80 9.14 10.98
C GLN A 206 8.73 8.04 9.93
N GLU A 207 7.54 7.49 9.78
CA GLU A 207 7.31 6.28 9.02
C GLU A 207 5.87 6.27 8.53
N MET A 208 5.67 5.56 7.43
CA MET A 208 4.36 5.20 6.94
C MET A 208 4.40 3.73 6.55
N ASP A 209 3.43 3.00 7.06
CA ASP A 209 3.17 1.64 6.62
C ASP A 209 1.74 1.54 6.12
N THR A 210 1.61 1.44 4.79
CA THR A 210 0.39 1.19 4.02
C THR A 210 -0.73 2.20 4.25
N ASP A 211 -1.40 2.13 5.41
CA ASP A 211 -2.52 2.95 5.83
C ASP A 211 -2.27 3.71 7.14
N SER A 212 -1.10 3.54 7.74
CA SER A 212 -0.70 4.14 9.01
C SER A 212 0.44 5.13 8.81
N ALA A 213 0.39 6.22 9.57
CA ALA A 213 1.34 7.33 9.56
C ALA A 213 1.80 7.60 10.99
N TYR A 214 3.11 7.54 11.20
CA TYR A 214 3.74 7.81 12.49
C TYR A 214 4.34 9.21 12.47
N ILE A 215 3.77 10.12 13.28
CA ILE A 215 4.08 11.54 13.22
C ILE A 215 4.44 12.04 14.62
N ALA A 216 5.63 12.63 14.73
CA ALA A 216 6.03 13.40 15.90
C ALA A 216 5.39 14.77 15.83
N PHE A 217 4.88 15.27 16.94
CA PHE A 217 4.50 16.67 17.08
C PHE A 217 5.31 17.32 18.21
N SER A 218 5.48 18.64 18.13
CA SER A 218 6.14 19.44 19.17
C SER A 218 5.28 19.61 20.43
N CYS A 219 3.95 19.59 20.30
CA CYS A 219 3.00 19.71 21.42
C CYS A 219 2.28 18.37 21.73
N GLU A 220 1.80 18.25 22.98
CA GLU A 220 1.06 17.08 23.46
C GLU A 220 -0.32 16.94 22.81
N LYS A 221 -1.01 18.06 22.55
CA LYS A 221 -2.33 18.09 21.88
C LYS A 221 -2.24 18.84 20.55
N PRO A 222 -1.64 18.25 19.50
CA PRO A 222 -1.31 18.96 18.27
C PRO A 222 -2.53 19.60 17.59
N PHE A 223 -3.64 18.87 17.49
CA PHE A 223 -4.87 19.34 16.85
C PHE A 223 -5.67 20.35 17.69
N GLN A 224 -5.14 20.80 18.83
CA GLN A 224 -5.70 21.87 19.66
C GLN A 224 -4.72 23.03 19.75
N ASP A 225 -3.44 22.72 19.98
CA ASP A 225 -2.45 23.71 20.40
C ASP A 225 -1.51 24.13 19.27
N CYS A 226 -1.10 23.21 18.38
CA CYS A 226 -0.10 23.51 17.33
C CYS A 226 -0.71 23.84 15.94
N ILE A 227 -2.03 24.00 15.82
CA ILE A 227 -2.63 24.43 14.55
C ILE A 227 -2.31 25.91 14.33
N LYS A 228 -1.83 26.23 13.12
CA LYS A 228 -1.58 27.60 12.64
C LYS A 228 -2.76 28.52 13.01
N PRO A 229 -2.54 29.62 13.75
CA PRO A 229 -3.62 30.44 14.28
C PRO A 229 -4.66 30.87 13.25
N GLU A 230 -4.21 31.24 12.05
CA GLU A 230 -5.02 31.69 10.92
C GLU A 230 -5.86 30.57 10.26
N LEU A 231 -5.53 29.30 10.49
CA LEU A 231 -6.27 28.16 9.94
C LEU A 231 -7.18 27.47 10.96
N ARG A 232 -7.27 27.98 12.20
CA ARG A 232 -8.05 27.33 13.26
C ARG A 232 -9.54 27.25 12.93
N GLU A 233 -10.12 28.33 12.40
CA GLU A 233 -11.53 28.36 11.99
C GLU A 233 -11.78 27.37 10.85
N HIS A 234 -10.94 27.43 9.80
CA HIS A 234 -10.99 26.49 8.67
C HIS A 234 -10.86 25.04 9.13
N PHE A 235 -9.98 24.74 10.10
CA PHE A 235 -9.84 23.41 10.66
C PHE A 235 -11.11 22.94 11.37
N GLN A 236 -11.78 23.79 12.15
CA GLN A 236 -13.02 23.39 12.85
C GLN A 236 -14.14 23.05 11.86
N GLU A 237 -14.22 23.77 10.74
CA GLU A 237 -15.21 23.50 9.68
C GLU A 237 -14.92 22.19 8.93
N HIS A 238 -13.64 21.89 8.67
CA HIS A 238 -13.21 20.79 7.80
C HIS A 238 -12.61 19.59 8.54
N LYS A 239 -12.55 19.58 9.89
CA LYS A 239 -11.91 18.49 10.65
C LYS A 239 -12.53 17.12 10.35
N TYR A 240 -13.83 17.08 10.07
CA TYR A 240 -14.55 15.83 9.81
C TYR A 240 -14.35 15.27 8.40
N ASP A 241 -13.69 16.01 7.51
CA ASP A 241 -13.22 15.46 6.23
C ASP A 241 -12.04 14.51 6.42
N TRP A 242 -11.34 14.64 7.56
CA TRP A 242 -10.14 13.90 7.89
C TRP A 242 -10.35 12.92 9.04
N PHE A 243 -11.11 13.31 10.06
CA PHE A 243 -11.25 12.59 11.32
C PHE A 243 -12.71 12.18 11.60
N PRO A 244 -12.96 11.11 12.36
CA PRO A 244 -14.29 10.75 12.83
C PRO A 244 -15.00 11.89 13.56
N ARG A 245 -16.31 12.01 13.34
CA ARG A 245 -17.13 12.96 14.08
C ARG A 245 -17.17 12.61 15.57
N ASP A 246 -16.98 13.60 16.42
CA ASP A 246 -16.81 13.44 17.87
C ASP A 246 -17.94 14.05 18.72
N TYR A 247 -18.94 14.69 18.09
CA TYR A 247 -20.07 15.31 18.79
C TYR A 247 -21.11 14.33 19.35
N ASN A 248 -21.09 13.06 18.91
CA ASN A 248 -21.98 12.00 19.38
C ASN A 248 -21.25 10.66 19.40
N THR A 249 -21.39 9.89 20.48
CA THR A 249 -20.76 8.58 20.67
C THR A 249 -21.13 7.56 19.59
N ASP A 250 -22.38 7.54 19.13
CA ASP A 250 -22.83 6.58 18.12
C ASP A 250 -22.29 6.93 16.73
N VAL A 251 -22.27 8.23 16.42
CA VAL A 251 -21.66 8.74 15.19
C VAL A 251 -20.15 8.51 15.19
N ALA A 252 -19.49 8.73 16.32
CA ALA A 252 -18.05 8.48 16.48
C ALA A 252 -17.71 6.99 16.27
N LYS A 253 -18.49 6.08 16.85
CA LYS A 253 -18.32 4.63 16.64
C LYS A 253 -18.48 4.26 15.17
N PHE A 254 -19.51 4.78 14.51
CA PHE A 254 -19.75 4.55 13.09
C PHE A 254 -18.58 5.05 12.22
N ASP A 255 -18.16 6.29 12.43
CA ASP A 255 -17.11 6.95 11.65
C ASP A 255 -15.72 6.35 11.86
N ARG A 256 -15.42 5.83 13.07
CA ARG A 256 -14.17 5.07 13.34
C ARG A 256 -14.00 3.84 12.45
N ARG A 257 -15.08 3.35 11.84
CA ARG A 257 -15.11 2.23 10.88
C ARG A 257 -15.38 2.70 9.44
N THR A 258 -15.55 4.00 9.20
CA THR A 258 -15.73 4.56 7.87
C THR A 258 -14.39 4.60 7.13
N PRO A 259 -14.27 3.96 5.95
CA PRO A 259 -13.03 3.97 5.19
C PRO A 259 -12.60 5.38 4.80
N GLY A 260 -11.30 5.66 4.92
CA GLY A 260 -10.69 6.93 4.53
C GLY A 260 -10.62 7.99 5.63
N LEU A 261 -11.31 7.84 6.76
CA LEU A 261 -11.11 8.72 7.93
C LEU A 261 -9.94 8.25 8.77
N PHE A 262 -9.11 9.17 9.24
CA PHE A 262 -7.95 8.89 10.08
C PHE A 262 -8.33 8.89 11.56
N LYS A 263 -7.83 7.93 12.31
CA LYS A 263 -8.01 7.86 13.76
C LYS A 263 -6.67 7.64 14.44
N ASP A 264 -6.59 8.09 15.67
CA ASP A 264 -5.46 7.81 16.55
C ASP A 264 -5.49 6.33 16.95
N GLU A 265 -4.41 5.61 16.66
CA GLU A 265 -4.24 4.21 17.09
C GLU A 265 -3.44 4.13 18.38
N TRP A 266 -2.41 4.96 18.51
CA TRP A 266 -1.51 4.91 19.64
C TRP A 266 -0.81 6.26 19.86
N SER A 267 -0.74 6.69 21.12
CA SER A 267 -0.01 7.88 21.55
C SER A 267 0.87 7.55 22.76
N GLY A 268 2.07 8.11 22.81
CA GLY A 268 2.99 7.96 23.94
C GLY A 268 4.05 9.05 23.99
N GLN A 269 4.85 9.04 25.06
CA GLN A 269 5.89 10.05 25.31
C GLN A 269 7.24 9.68 24.67
N SER A 270 7.54 8.40 24.52
CA SER A 270 8.79 7.87 23.94
C SER A 270 8.65 7.41 22.50
N PHE A 271 7.41 7.15 22.05
CA PHE A 271 7.06 6.93 20.65
C PHE A 271 5.94 7.90 20.26
N ARG A 272 5.94 8.31 19.00
CA ARG A 272 5.22 9.46 18.45
C ARG A 272 3.82 9.05 17.96
N LYS A 273 2.86 9.97 18.01
CA LYS A 273 1.43 9.75 17.70
C LYS A 273 1.25 9.01 16.36
N GLY A 274 0.60 7.84 16.41
CA GLY A 274 0.28 7.01 15.25
C GLY A 274 -1.15 7.26 14.78
N CYS A 275 -1.31 7.80 13.58
CA CYS A 275 -2.61 7.98 12.96
C CYS A 275 -2.77 6.96 11.83
N THR A 276 -3.88 6.25 11.82
CA THR A 276 -4.17 5.25 10.78
C THR A 276 -5.47 5.60 10.09
N ALA A 277 -5.44 5.61 8.76
CA ALA A 277 -6.66 5.69 7.97
C ALA A 277 -7.49 4.45 8.26
N GLY A 278 -8.81 4.60 8.39
CA GLY A 278 -9.74 3.48 8.29
C GLY A 278 -9.48 2.78 6.96
N SER A 279 -8.74 1.68 7.02
CA SER A 279 -8.35 0.89 5.88
C SER A 279 -8.66 -0.59 6.17
N TRP A 280 -8.64 -1.34 5.09
CA TRP A 280 -8.92 -2.76 5.08
C TRP A 280 -7.70 -3.57 5.56
N SER A 281 -6.50 -2.99 5.56
CA SER A 281 -5.23 -3.70 5.80
C SER A 281 -4.53 -3.31 7.10
N LYS A 282 -4.89 -3.97 8.21
CA LYS A 282 -3.95 -4.43 9.24
C LYS A 282 -4.50 -5.71 9.82
#